data_AF-A0A0J8B3L1-F1
#
_entry.id   AF-A0A0J8B3L1-F1
#
_cell.length_a   1.000
_cell.length_b   1.000
_cell.length_c   1.000
_cell.angle_alpha   90.00
_cell.angle_beta   90.00
_cell.angle_gamma   90.00
#
_symmetry.space_group_name_H-M   'P 1'
#
loop_
_entity.id
_entity.type
_entity.pdbx_description
1 polymer ?
#
loop_
_entity_poly.entity_id
_entity_poly.type
_entity_poly.pdbx_seq_one_letter_code
_entity_poly.pdbx_strand_id
1 'polypeptide(L)'
;LGLPESFDIAPETISTRYRLLAKQLHPDKYENKSDQEQAISRQYSTEINRAYRTLIDPVSRAQALLAVKGVRVQDADPDELEEIRAKTVDDLISHQNDFRQAFADNDLEAAKEAVIKLIYRTRIMSAVCNDY
;
A
#
# COMPACT_ATOMS: atom_id res chain seq x y z
N LEU A 1 4.38 18.93 4.68
CA LEU A 1 5.75 18.68 4.13
C LEU A 1 6.27 19.81 3.22
N GLY A 2 5.49 20.86 2.92
CA GLY A 2 5.90 21.95 2.04
C GLY A 2 6.28 21.44 0.65
N LEU A 3 5.43 20.56 0.11
CA LEU A 3 5.52 19.96 -1.22
C LEU A 3 4.38 20.53 -2.07
N PRO A 4 4.53 20.58 -3.41
CA PRO A 4 3.43 20.98 -4.28
C PRO A 4 2.24 20.00 -4.16
N GLU A 5 1.03 20.50 -4.40
CA GLU A 5 -0.17 19.67 -4.57
C GLU A 5 -0.13 18.95 -5.94
N SER A 6 0.77 17.98 -6.09
CA SER A 6 0.95 17.21 -7.32
C SER A 6 1.04 15.72 -7.03
N PHE A 7 0.60 14.91 -7.99
CA PHE A 7 0.82 13.47 -7.97
C PHE A 7 2.28 13.11 -8.32
N ASP A 8 2.89 13.86 -9.24
CA ASP A 8 4.22 13.61 -9.82
C ASP A 8 5.35 14.10 -8.90
N ILE A 9 5.41 13.54 -7.70
CA ILE A 9 6.46 13.82 -6.72
C ILE A 9 7.32 12.57 -6.57
N ALA A 10 8.63 12.73 -6.79
CA ALA A 10 9.59 11.66 -6.60
C ALA A 10 9.58 11.18 -5.12
N PRO A 11 9.53 9.87 -4.84
CA PRO A 11 9.56 9.32 -3.48
C PRO A 11 10.74 9.83 -2.64
N GLU A 12 11.87 10.09 -3.29
CA GLU A 12 13.10 10.59 -2.67
C GLU A 12 12.92 12.03 -2.16
N THR A 13 12.17 12.86 -2.90
CA THR A 13 11.85 14.23 -2.50
C THR A 13 10.96 14.22 -1.25
N ILE A 14 9.93 13.36 -1.22
CA ILE A 14 9.05 13.19 -0.06
C ILE A 14 9.85 12.75 1.16
N SER A 15 10.68 11.71 0.99
CA SER A 15 11.53 11.14 2.04
C SER A 15 12.52 12.17 2.59
N THR A 16 13.11 12.99 1.71
CA THR A 16 14.05 14.04 2.10
C THR A 16 13.36 15.12 2.93
N ARG A 17 12.18 15.58 2.50
CA ARG A 17 11.41 16.59 3.23
C ARG A 17 10.91 16.05 4.57
N TYR A 18 10.47 14.80 4.61
CA TYR A 18 10.12 14.10 5.84
C TYR A 18 11.29 14.07 6.83
N ARG A 19 12.47 13.57 6.42
CA ARG A 19 13.65 13.50 7.30
C ARG A 19 14.07 14.87 7.84
N LEU A 20 14.03 15.91 6.99
CA LEU A 20 14.36 17.27 7.41
C LEU A 20 13.40 17.76 8.52
N LEU A 21 12.10 17.59 8.32
CA LEU A 21 11.08 18.03 9.27
C LEU A 21 11.07 17.18 10.55
N ALA A 22 11.19 15.86 10.43
CA ALA A 22 11.29 14.95 11.56
C ALA A 22 12.51 15.28 12.43
N LYS A 23 13.67 15.62 11.83
CA LYS A 23 14.84 16.07 12.57
C LYS A 23 14.61 17.41 13.27
N GLN A 24 13.84 18.33 12.68
CA GLN A 24 13.57 19.64 13.29
C GLN A 24 12.60 19.55 14.46
N LEU A 25 11.60 18.68 14.36
CA LEU A 25 10.46 18.59 15.29
C LEU A 25 10.48 17.31 16.14
N HIS A 26 11.64 16.66 16.27
CA HIS A 26 11.78 15.43 17.04
C HIS A 26 11.48 15.68 18.53
N PRO A 27 10.71 14.82 19.22
CA PRO A 27 10.38 14.99 20.63
C PRO A 27 11.61 15.15 21.53
N ASP A 28 12.70 14.42 21.25
CA ASP A 28 13.97 14.50 21.98
C ASP A 28 14.55 15.92 22.06
N LYS A 29 14.31 16.76 21.05
CA LYS A 29 14.77 18.17 21.07
C LYS A 29 14.00 19.04 22.05
N TYR A 30 12.86 18.57 22.51
CA TYR A 30 11.94 19.28 23.38
C TYR A 30 11.82 18.65 24.77
N GLU A 31 12.56 17.58 25.08
CA GLU A 31 12.53 16.92 26.40
C GLU A 31 12.77 17.86 27.58
N ASN A 32 13.62 18.87 27.39
CA ASN A 32 13.95 19.87 28.43
C ASN A 32 13.13 21.16 28.28
N LYS A 33 12.04 21.15 27.50
CA LYS A 33 11.15 22.29 27.26
C LYS A 33 9.89 22.18 28.11
N SER A 34 9.06 23.22 28.07
CA SER A 34 7.78 23.21 28.78
C SER A 34 6.89 22.04 28.34
N ASP A 35 6.00 21.59 29.21
CA ASP A 35 5.05 20.51 28.89
C ASP A 35 4.20 20.82 27.64
N GLN A 36 3.87 22.11 27.45
CA GLN A 36 3.17 22.59 26.27
C GLN A 36 4.00 22.38 25.00
N GLU A 37 5.27 22.79 24.99
CA GLU A 37 6.17 22.60 23.85
C GLU A 37 6.42 21.12 23.54
N GLN A 38 6.56 20.29 24.58
CA GLN A 38 6.68 18.84 24.43
C GLN A 38 5.43 18.21 23.80
N ALA A 39 4.24 18.61 24.26
CA ALA A 39 2.97 18.12 23.70
C ALA A 39 2.82 18.51 22.22
N ILE A 40 3.15 19.76 21.89
CA ILE A 40 3.14 20.27 20.51
C ILE A 40 4.11 19.46 19.63
N SER A 41 5.33 19.21 20.10
CA SER A 41 6.34 18.44 19.36
C SER A 41 5.88 17.00 19.06
N ARG A 42 5.26 16.32 20.04
CA ARG A 42 4.67 14.99 19.86
C ARG A 42 3.54 14.98 18.83
N GLN A 43 2.66 15.99 18.88
CA GLN A 43 1.58 16.12 17.91
C GLN A 43 2.12 16.31 16.49
N TYR A 44 3.07 17.24 16.30
CA TYR A 44 3.68 17.48 14.98
C TYR A 44 4.40 16.24 14.44
N SER A 45 5.11 15.51 15.29
CA SER A 45 5.77 14.26 14.88
C SER A 45 4.76 13.24 14.35
N THR A 46 3.61 13.11 15.01
CA THR A 46 2.52 12.24 14.57
C THR A 46 1.96 12.69 13.21
N GLU A 47 1.68 13.98 13.05
CA GLU A 47 1.13 14.52 11.79
C GLU A 47 2.12 14.40 10.62
N ILE A 48 3.41 14.63 10.86
CA ILE A 48 4.46 14.47 9.83
C ILE A 48 4.59 13.02 9.40
N ASN A 49 4.55 12.08 10.35
CA ASN A 49 4.56 10.65 10.06
C ASN A 49 3.35 10.22 9.23
N ARG A 50 2.16 10.70 9.60
CA ARG A 50 0.93 10.44 8.85
C ARG A 50 1.04 10.98 7.42
N ALA A 51 1.44 12.24 7.26
CA ALA A 51 1.61 12.85 5.94
C ALA A 51 2.65 12.10 5.10
N TYR A 52 3.76 11.65 5.69
CA TYR A 52 4.76 10.84 4.99
C TYR A 52 4.18 9.52 4.50
N ARG A 53 3.49 8.76 5.36
CA ARG A 53 2.86 7.49 4.99
C ARG A 53 1.82 7.66 3.88
N THR A 54 1.00 8.70 3.97
CA THR A 54 0.00 9.02 2.94
C THR A 54 0.64 9.42 1.62
N LEU A 55 1.72 10.20 1.64
CA LEU A 55 2.32 10.71 0.41
C LEU A 55 3.28 9.71 -0.23
N ILE A 56 3.93 8.82 0.51
CA ILE A 56 4.89 7.87 -0.07
C ILE A 56 4.19 6.79 -0.90
N ASP A 57 3.00 6.36 -0.48
CA ASP A 57 2.15 5.43 -1.21
C ASP A 57 1.39 6.17 -2.32
N PRO A 58 1.51 5.77 -3.60
CA PRO A 58 0.87 6.48 -4.71
C PRO A 58 -0.67 6.45 -4.62
N VAL A 59 -1.27 5.34 -4.17
CA VAL A 59 -2.73 5.24 -4.06
C VAL A 59 -3.26 6.20 -2.99
N SER A 60 -2.68 6.16 -1.80
CA SER A 60 -3.00 7.07 -0.70
C SER A 60 -2.76 8.54 -1.07
N ARG A 61 -1.72 8.83 -1.86
CA ARG A 61 -1.44 10.19 -2.37
C ARG A 61 -2.55 10.67 -3.29
N ALA A 62 -2.98 9.84 -4.23
CA ALA A 62 -4.07 10.18 -5.15
C ALA A 62 -5.37 10.44 -4.37
N GLN A 63 -5.70 9.57 -3.40
CA GLN A 63 -6.85 9.75 -2.51
C GLN A 63 -6.76 11.06 -1.72
N ALA A 64 -5.59 11.39 -1.19
CA ALA A 64 -5.38 12.64 -0.44
C ALA A 64 -5.53 13.88 -1.33
N LEU A 65 -5.01 13.86 -2.56
CA LEU A 65 -5.18 14.96 -3.52
C LEU A 65 -6.65 15.18 -3.88
N LEU A 66 -7.42 14.11 -4.07
CA LEU A 66 -8.87 14.18 -4.29
C LEU A 66 -9.60 14.72 -3.05
N ALA A 67 -9.21 14.26 -1.85
CA ALA A 67 -9.81 14.69 -0.60
C ALA A 67 -9.63 16.19 -0.35
N VAL A 68 -8.46 16.76 -0.73
CA VAL A 68 -8.23 18.22 -0.70
C VAL A 68 -9.19 18.97 -1.62
N LYS A 69 -9.67 18.35 -2.70
CA LYS A 69 -10.70 18.90 -3.59
C LYS A 69 -12.13 18.52 -3.18
N GLY A 70 -12.31 17.92 -2.01
CA GLY A 70 -13.63 17.51 -1.49
C GLY A 70 -14.17 16.20 -2.06
N VAL A 71 -13.38 15.46 -2.85
CA VAL A 71 -13.79 14.18 -3.44
C VAL A 71 -13.21 13.03 -2.62
N ARG A 72 -14.07 12.11 -2.16
CA ARG A 72 -13.64 10.89 -1.47
C ARG A 72 -13.76 9.71 -2.41
N VAL A 73 -12.74 8.87 -2.44
CA VAL A 73 -12.76 7.57 -3.10
C VAL A 73 -13.39 6.57 -2.15
N GLN A 74 -14.37 5.81 -2.62
CA GLN A 74 -14.94 4.68 -1.91
C GLN A 74 -14.27 3.40 -2.41
N ASP A 75 -14.37 2.32 -1.65
CA ASP A 75 -13.91 1.01 -2.13
C ASP A 75 -14.73 0.59 -3.36
N ALA A 76 -14.13 -0.29 -4.17
CA ALA A 76 -14.77 -0.78 -5.39
C ALA A 76 -16.09 -1.49 -5.05
N ASP A 77 -17.09 -1.31 -5.90
CA ASP A 77 -18.34 -2.07 -5.76
C ASP A 77 -18.01 -3.56 -5.99
N PRO A 78 -18.52 -4.48 -5.15
CA PRO A 78 -18.40 -5.92 -5.38
C PRO A 78 -18.67 -6.36 -6.83
N ASP A 79 -19.61 -5.70 -7.51
CA ASP A 79 -19.97 -5.98 -8.91
C ASP A 79 -18.84 -5.58 -9.89
N GLU A 80 -18.09 -4.52 -9.60
CA GLU A 80 -16.93 -4.09 -10.41
C GLU A 80 -15.76 -5.09 -10.30
N LEU A 81 -15.72 -5.88 -9.22
CA LEU A 81 -14.68 -6.87 -8.97
C LEU A 81 -14.99 -8.25 -9.57
N GLU A 82 -16.22 -8.50 -10.03
CA GLU A 82 -16.66 -9.83 -10.44
C GLU A 82 -15.85 -10.39 -11.62
N GLU A 83 -15.53 -9.56 -12.62
CA GLU A 83 -14.68 -9.97 -13.75
C GLU A 83 -13.28 -10.40 -13.26
N ILE A 84 -12.72 -9.68 -12.30
CA ILE A 84 -11.41 -9.99 -11.72
C ILE A 84 -11.48 -11.28 -10.90
N ARG A 85 -12.54 -11.47 -10.12
CA ARG A 85 -12.77 -12.71 -9.36
C ARG A 85 -12.87 -13.91 -10.30
N ALA A 86 -13.75 -13.86 -11.29
CA ALA A 86 -13.97 -14.93 -12.26
C ALA A 86 -12.66 -15.34 -12.95
N LYS A 87 -11.91 -14.36 -13.48
CA LYS A 87 -10.61 -14.62 -14.12
C LYS A 87 -9.60 -15.22 -13.15
N THR A 88 -9.59 -14.79 -11.89
CA THR A 88 -8.67 -15.31 -10.88
C THR A 88 -9.04 -16.75 -10.48
N VAL A 89 -10.33 -17.10 -10.45
CA VAL A 89 -10.80 -18.49 -10.26
C VAL A 89 -10.34 -19.37 -11.42
N ASP A 90 -10.54 -18.92 -12.66
CA ASP A 90 -10.15 -19.69 -13.85
C ASP A 90 -8.64 -19.96 -13.87
N ASP A 91 -7.83 -18.94 -13.57
CA ASP A 91 -6.36 -19.08 -13.48
C ASP A 91 -5.96 -20.04 -12.35
N LEU A 92 -6.65 -20.02 -11.20
CA LEU A 92 -6.40 -20.98 -10.10
C LEU A 92 -6.65 -22.41 -10.56
N ILE A 93 -7.78 -22.67 -11.22
CA ILE A 93 -8.12 -24.00 -11.73
C ILE A 93 -7.08 -24.45 -12.76
N SER A 94 -6.68 -23.56 -13.68
CA SER A 94 -5.65 -23.86 -14.68
C SER A 94 -4.34 -24.26 -14.01
N HIS A 95 -3.83 -23.45 -13.07
CA HIS A 95 -2.54 -23.74 -12.42
C HIS A 95 -2.59 -24.96 -11.50
N GLN A 96 -3.74 -25.30 -10.93
CA GLN A 96 -3.93 -26.56 -10.21
C GLN A 96 -3.79 -27.76 -11.17
N ASN A 97 -4.36 -27.67 -12.36
CA ASN A 97 -4.24 -28.72 -13.37
C ASN A 97 -2.80 -28.82 -13.91
N ASP A 98 -2.14 -27.68 -14.17
CA ASP A 98 -0.73 -27.63 -14.58
C ASP A 98 0.16 -28.34 -13.55
N PHE A 99 -0.06 -28.06 -12.26
CA PHE A 99 0.67 -28.72 -11.17
C PHE A 99 0.41 -30.22 -11.15
N ARG A 100 -0.86 -30.65 -11.21
CA ARG A 100 -1.22 -32.08 -11.20
C ARG A 100 -0.53 -32.83 -12.33
N GLN A 101 -0.53 -32.27 -13.54
CA GLN A 101 0.09 -32.87 -14.71
C GLN A 101 1.61 -32.93 -14.55
N ALA A 102 2.27 -31.79 -14.29
CA ALA A 102 3.72 -31.73 -14.13
C ALA A 102 4.23 -32.66 -13.02
N PHE A 103 3.51 -32.73 -11.90
CA PHE A 103 3.85 -33.61 -10.80
C PHE A 103 3.69 -35.10 -11.16
N ALA A 104 2.64 -35.45 -11.92
CA ALA A 104 2.44 -36.81 -12.41
C ALA A 104 3.53 -37.23 -13.42
N ASP A 105 4.01 -36.28 -14.24
CA ASP A 105 5.08 -36.48 -15.21
C ASP A 105 6.48 -36.44 -14.57
N ASN A 106 6.57 -36.22 -13.25
CA ASN A 106 7.80 -36.04 -12.50
C ASN A 106 8.67 -34.86 -13.00
N ASP A 107 8.04 -33.87 -13.64
CA ASP A 107 8.64 -32.59 -14.02
C ASP A 107 8.55 -31.60 -12.84
N LEU A 108 9.57 -31.64 -11.99
CA LEU A 108 9.60 -30.86 -10.76
C LEU A 108 9.76 -29.35 -10.99
N GLU A 109 10.41 -28.91 -12.08
CA GLU A 109 10.54 -27.47 -12.36
C GLU A 109 9.21 -26.89 -12.84
N ALA A 110 8.48 -27.58 -13.71
CA ALA A 110 7.14 -27.16 -14.11
C ALA A 110 6.16 -27.18 -12.93
N ALA A 111 6.24 -28.19 -12.05
CA ALA A 111 5.42 -28.26 -10.85
C ALA A 111 5.71 -27.09 -9.89
N LYS A 112 6.99 -26.75 -9.69
CA LYS A 112 7.40 -25.59 -8.88
C LYS A 112 6.90 -24.28 -9.47
N GLU A 113 6.97 -24.11 -10.80
CA GLU A 113 6.44 -22.92 -11.47
C GLU A 113 4.93 -22.79 -11.23
N ALA A 114 4.18 -23.88 -11.41
CA ALA A 114 2.74 -23.90 -11.14
C ALA A 114 2.40 -23.52 -9.68
N VAL A 115 3.20 -23.97 -8.71
CA VAL A 115 3.03 -23.57 -7.30
C VAL A 115 3.29 -22.09 -7.08
N ILE A 116 4.35 -21.51 -7.66
CA ILE A 116 4.60 -20.07 -7.59
C ILE A 116 3.38 -19.30 -8.14
N LYS A 117 2.79 -19.82 -9.22
CA LYS A 117 1.59 -19.25 -9.83
C LYS A 117 0.36 -19.30 -8.94
N LEU A 118 0.12 -20.44 -8.29
CA LEU A 118 -0.94 -20.60 -7.31
C LEU A 118 -0.80 -19.64 -6.13
N ILE A 119 0.42 -19.44 -5.63
CA ILE A 119 0.67 -18.53 -4.50
C ILE A 119 0.25 -17.09 -4.83
N TYR A 120 0.64 -16.55 -5.99
CA TYR A 120 0.25 -15.18 -6.33
C TYR A 120 -1.26 -15.07 -6.60
N ARG A 121 -1.90 -16.06 -7.25
CA ARG A 121 -3.35 -16.00 -7.51
C ARG A 121 -4.15 -16.04 -6.23
N THR A 122 -3.72 -16.85 -5.27
CA THR A 122 -4.37 -16.92 -3.95
C THR A 122 -4.31 -15.58 -3.22
N ARG A 123 -3.17 -14.88 -3.30
CA ARG A 123 -3.02 -13.53 -2.72
C ARG A 123 -3.91 -12.50 -3.41
N ILE A 124 -4.00 -12.53 -4.74
CA ILE A 124 -4.91 -11.66 -5.50
C ILE A 124 -6.36 -11.96 -5.12
N MET A 125 -6.76 -13.23 -5.11
CA MET A 125 -8.11 -13.63 -4.72
C MET A 125 -8.46 -13.16 -3.32
N SER A 126 -7.55 -13.32 -2.35
CA SER A 126 -7.77 -12.82 -1.00
C SER A 126 -7.91 -11.30 -0.94
N ALA A 127 -7.19 -10.55 -1.76
CA ALA A 127 -7.29 -9.09 -1.81
C ALA A 127 -8.59 -8.62 -2.47
N VAL A 128 -9.13 -9.39 -3.42
CA VAL A 128 -10.36 -9.07 -4.16
C VAL A 128 -11.62 -9.54 -3.42
N CYS A 129 -11.53 -10.64 -2.65
CA CYS A 129 -12.65 -11.20 -1.90
C CYS A 129 -12.75 -10.75 -0.44
N ASN A 130 -11.73 -10.11 0.13
CA ASN A 130 -11.88 -9.48 1.43
C ASN A 130 -12.77 -8.24 1.29
N ASP A 131 -14.07 -8.44 1.50
CA ASP A 131 -14.96 -7.41 2.02
C ASP A 131 -14.40 -6.97 3.40
N TYR A 132 -14.37 -5.67 3.66
CA TYR A 132 -14.05 -5.10 4.99
C TYR A 132 -15.07 -5.53 6.06
#